data_AF-A0A172WRB3-F1
#
_entry.id   AF-A0A172WRB3-F1
#
_cell.length_a   1.000
_cell.length_b   1.000
_cell.length_c   1.000
_cell.angle_alpha   90.00
_cell.angle_beta   90.00
_cell.angle_gamma   90.00
#
_symmetry.space_group_name_H-M   'P 1'
#
loop_
_entity.id
_entity.type
_entity.pdbx_description
1 polymer ?
#
loop_
_entity_poly.entity_id
_entity_poly.type
_entity_poly.pdbx_seq_one_letter_code
_entity_poly.pdbx_strand_id
1 'polypeptide(L)'
;MALCGAKKRGNGEPCKRHSVPGSKRCKLHGGKSTGPKDQAGNKNAAKPGSIYSKYLTDEEQADFHAAEIDQIDQELRLTKVLLNRVLMAKGDGYDLLADRYLARIESLTKTREDLEGKRLTNEKLRRELEDPNQGLPEPKQVIIGVEDASDPEAQ
;
A
#
# COMPACT_ATOMS: atom_id res chain seq x y z
N MET A 1 -18.75 33.92 -5.54
CA MET A 1 -17.97 32.76 -6.05
C MET A 1 -18.10 31.60 -5.09
N ALA A 2 -18.48 30.42 -5.58
CA ALA A 2 -18.58 29.22 -4.74
C ALA A 2 -17.21 28.85 -4.14
N LEU A 3 -17.21 28.13 -3.01
CA LEU A 3 -15.98 27.58 -2.43
C LEU A 3 -15.53 26.33 -3.19
N CYS A 4 -14.23 26.04 -3.11
CA CYS A 4 -13.62 24.87 -3.71
C CYS A 4 -14.06 23.58 -2.99
N GLY A 5 -14.65 22.64 -3.73
CA GLY A 5 -15.13 21.37 -3.19
C GLY A 5 -14.06 20.30 -2.91
N ALA A 6 -12.80 20.68 -2.68
CA ALA A 6 -11.71 19.75 -2.38
C ALA A 6 -11.31 19.81 -0.91
N LYS A 7 -10.66 18.77 -0.40
CA LYS A 7 -10.12 18.72 0.97
C LYS A 7 -8.62 19.03 0.98
N LYS A 8 -8.12 19.62 2.07
CA LYS A 8 -6.69 19.86 2.29
C LYS A 8 -5.97 18.52 2.54
N ARG A 9 -4.74 18.39 2.04
CA ARG A 9 -3.95 17.15 2.17
C ARG A 9 -3.53 16.82 3.61
N GLY A 10 -3.21 17.82 4.42
CA GLY A 10 -2.64 17.59 5.75
C GLY A 10 -3.69 17.16 6.80
N ASN A 11 -4.86 17.80 6.81
CA ASN A 11 -5.84 17.64 7.87
C ASN A 11 -7.26 17.30 7.37
N GLY A 12 -7.44 17.08 6.06
CA GLY A 12 -8.73 16.68 5.49
C GLY A 12 -9.83 17.75 5.51
N GLU A 13 -9.56 18.94 6.05
CA GLU A 13 -10.54 20.02 6.12
C GLU A 13 -10.96 20.51 4.72
N PRO A 14 -12.20 21.00 4.56
CA PRO A 14 -12.65 21.58 3.30
C PRO A 14 -11.78 22.78 2.90
N CYS A 15 -11.52 22.90 1.60
CA CYS A 15 -10.74 23.98 1.04
C CYS A 15 -11.52 25.29 1.15
N LYS A 16 -10.97 26.24 1.92
CA LYS A 16 -11.57 27.56 2.15
C LYS A 16 -11.35 28.55 0.99
N ARG A 17 -10.70 28.15 -0.11
CA ARG A 17 -10.49 29.02 -1.28
C ARG A 17 -11.70 29.01 -2.20
N HIS A 18 -11.95 30.13 -2.86
CA HIS A 18 -12.95 30.21 -3.92
C HIS A 18 -12.60 29.33 -5.12
N SER A 19 -13.62 28.73 -5.72
CA SER A 19 -13.50 28.07 -7.00
C SER A 19 -13.21 29.09 -8.11
N VAL A 20 -12.55 28.64 -9.16
CA VAL A 20 -12.43 29.47 -10.37
C VAL A 20 -13.76 29.41 -11.15
N PRO A 21 -14.12 30.46 -11.92
CA PRO A 21 -15.31 30.43 -12.77
C PRO A 21 -15.35 29.19 -13.66
N GLY A 22 -16.50 28.53 -13.76
CA GLY A 22 -16.69 27.31 -14.56
C GLY A 22 -16.14 26.03 -13.94
N SER A 23 -15.51 26.07 -12.76
CA SER A 23 -15.03 24.89 -12.04
C SER A 23 -15.61 24.81 -10.63
N LYS A 24 -15.72 23.59 -10.12
CA LYS A 24 -16.02 23.31 -8.70
C LYS A 24 -14.78 23.38 -7.81
N ARG A 25 -13.58 23.59 -8.38
CA ARG A 25 -12.30 23.57 -7.66
C ARG A 25 -11.50 24.86 -7.86
N CYS A 26 -10.63 25.19 -6.90
CA CYS A 26 -9.74 26.35 -6.99
C CYS A 26 -8.51 26.06 -7.86
N LYS A 27 -7.73 27.10 -8.18
CA LYS A 27 -6.48 26.96 -8.96
C LYS A 27 -5.52 25.91 -8.39
N LEU A 28 -5.47 25.74 -7.06
CA LEU A 28 -4.57 24.77 -6.41
C LEU A 28 -5.11 23.34 -6.40
N HIS A 29 -6.43 23.16 -6.51
CA HIS A 29 -7.06 21.83 -6.54
C HIS A 29 -7.50 21.46 -7.96
N GLY A 30 -6.74 21.87 -8.97
CA GLY A 30 -6.98 21.48 -10.37
C GLY A 30 -8.12 22.24 -11.04
N GLY A 31 -8.59 23.36 -10.48
CA GLY A 31 -9.63 24.19 -11.12
C GLY A 31 -9.23 24.75 -12.48
N LYS A 32 -7.93 24.80 -12.79
CA LYS A 32 -7.37 25.16 -14.10
C LYS A 32 -6.87 23.95 -14.91
N SER A 33 -7.10 22.72 -14.45
CA SER A 33 -6.65 21.53 -15.18
C SER A 33 -7.51 21.35 -16.43
N THR A 34 -6.87 21.15 -17.58
CA THR A 34 -7.52 20.85 -18.86
C THR A 34 -7.66 19.34 -19.11
N GLY A 35 -7.36 18.50 -18.12
CA GLY A 35 -7.30 17.05 -18.28
C GLY A 35 -6.03 16.56 -19.01
N PRO A 36 -5.87 15.23 -19.18
CA PRO A 36 -4.79 14.63 -19.95
C PRO A 36 -4.84 15.12 -21.40
N LYS A 37 -3.69 15.50 -21.97
CA LYS A 37 -3.61 16.00 -23.35
C LYS A 37 -3.91 14.92 -24.40
N ASP A 38 -3.63 13.66 -24.05
CA ASP A 38 -3.87 12.49 -24.90
C ASP A 38 -4.82 11.51 -24.20
N GLN A 39 -6.00 11.29 -24.79
CA GLN A 39 -7.00 10.35 -24.28
C GLN A 39 -6.71 8.88 -24.64
N ALA A 40 -5.65 8.61 -25.42
CA ALA A 40 -5.34 7.29 -26.00
C ALA A 40 -4.84 6.23 -25.01
N GLY A 41 -4.79 6.53 -23.71
CA GLY A 41 -4.33 5.60 -22.68
C GLY A 41 -2.81 5.40 -22.71
N ASN A 42 -2.17 5.59 -21.56
CA ASN A 42 -0.72 5.46 -21.43
C ASN A 42 -0.28 3.98 -21.54
N LYS A 43 0.19 3.55 -22.71
CA LYS A 43 0.71 2.18 -22.95
C LYS A 43 2.01 1.85 -22.20
N ASN A 44 2.64 2.83 -21.53
CA ASN A 44 3.84 2.58 -20.72
C ASN A 44 3.57 1.70 -19.49
N ALA A 45 2.30 1.55 -19.08
CA ALA A 45 1.92 0.60 -18.04
C ALA A 45 2.02 -0.88 -18.47
N ALA A 46 2.12 -1.17 -19.78
CA ALA A 46 2.00 -2.52 -20.34
C ALA A 46 3.33 -3.25 -20.62
N LYS A 47 4.48 -2.69 -20.23
CA LYS A 47 5.77 -3.39 -20.34
C LYS A 47 6.14 -4.00 -18.98
N PRO A 48 6.10 -5.34 -18.80
CA PRO A 48 6.59 -5.97 -17.59
C PRO A 48 8.13 -5.90 -17.61
N GLY A 49 8.68 -5.03 -16.78
CA GLY A 49 10.08 -4.65 -16.74
C GLY A 49 10.26 -3.58 -15.67
N SER A 50 10.89 -3.86 -14.51
CA SER A 50 11.24 -2.70 -13.68
C SER A 50 12.28 -1.87 -14.40
N ILE A 51 12.35 -0.60 -14.03
CA ILE A 51 13.34 0.36 -14.50
C ILE A 51 14.81 -0.08 -14.30
N TYR A 52 15.08 -1.20 -13.61
CA TYR A 52 16.41 -1.78 -13.37
C TYR A 52 16.85 -2.79 -14.43
N SER A 53 15.93 -3.37 -15.18
CA SER A 53 16.15 -4.38 -16.24
C SER A 53 17.33 -4.09 -17.17
N LYS A 54 17.53 -2.84 -17.59
CA LYS A 54 18.68 -2.40 -18.42
C LYS A 54 20.06 -2.52 -17.78
N TYR A 55 20.13 -2.91 -16.51
CA TYR A 55 21.34 -3.15 -15.74
C TYR A 55 21.38 -4.56 -15.17
N LEU A 56 20.34 -5.34 -15.48
CA LEU A 56 20.24 -6.74 -15.17
C LEU A 56 20.73 -7.50 -16.40
N THR A 57 21.45 -8.57 -16.15
CA THR A 57 21.66 -9.63 -17.13
C THR A 57 20.35 -10.40 -17.34
N ASP A 58 20.30 -11.19 -18.42
CA ASP A 58 19.09 -11.94 -18.78
C ASP A 58 18.65 -12.93 -17.68
N GLU A 59 19.60 -13.53 -16.95
CA GLU A 59 19.35 -14.37 -15.77
C GLU A 59 18.77 -13.56 -14.59
N GLU A 60 19.39 -12.44 -14.21
CA GLU A 60 18.92 -11.57 -13.10
C GLU A 60 17.55 -10.95 -13.36
N GLN A 61 17.19 -10.81 -14.64
CA GLN A 61 15.91 -10.28 -15.05
C GLN A 61 14.76 -11.25 -14.76
N ALA A 62 14.96 -12.56 -14.97
CA ALA A 62 13.98 -13.57 -14.62
C ALA A 62 13.71 -13.58 -13.10
N ASP A 63 14.77 -13.53 -12.30
CA ASP A 63 14.70 -13.49 -10.83
C ASP A 63 14.05 -12.21 -10.30
N PHE A 64 14.33 -11.07 -10.94
CA PHE A 64 13.69 -9.80 -10.60
C PHE A 64 12.18 -9.81 -10.84
N HIS A 65 11.74 -10.49 -11.91
CA HIS A 65 10.34 -10.58 -12.32
C HIS A 65 9.51 -11.60 -11.56
N ALA A 66 10.13 -12.68 -11.08
CA ALA A 66 9.48 -13.70 -10.26
C ALA A 66 9.14 -13.23 -8.83
N ALA A 67 9.64 -12.06 -8.42
CA ALA A 67 9.55 -11.62 -7.04
C ALA A 67 8.31 -10.73 -6.77
N GLU A 68 7.41 -11.20 -5.88
CA GLU A 68 6.21 -10.48 -5.44
C GLU A 68 6.53 -9.16 -4.68
N ILE A 69 5.65 -8.16 -4.81
CA ILE A 69 5.94 -6.73 -4.63
C ILE A 69 5.44 -6.19 -3.27
N ASP A 70 6.36 -5.74 -2.42
CA ASP A 70 6.08 -4.79 -1.33
C ASP A 70 7.11 -3.64 -1.35
N GLN A 71 6.66 -2.40 -1.11
CA GLN A 71 7.25 -1.18 -1.73
C GLN A 71 8.68 -0.80 -1.28
N ILE A 72 9.21 -1.40 -0.22
CA ILE A 72 10.60 -1.20 0.21
C ILE A 72 11.57 -2.09 -0.57
N ASP A 73 11.15 -3.29 -0.96
CA ASP A 73 12.00 -4.24 -1.67
C ASP A 73 12.38 -3.72 -3.06
N GLN A 74 11.48 -2.99 -3.71
CA GLN A 74 11.76 -2.35 -5.00
C GLN A 74 12.78 -1.22 -4.90
N GLU A 75 12.70 -0.41 -3.83
CA GLU A 75 13.67 0.67 -3.60
C GLU A 75 15.04 0.10 -3.20
N LEU A 76 15.05 -0.98 -2.41
CA LEU A 76 16.26 -1.71 -2.07
C LEU A 76 16.94 -2.28 -3.32
N ARG A 77 16.17 -2.91 -4.21
CA ARG A 77 16.66 -3.44 -5.50
C ARG A 77 17.23 -2.33 -6.39
N LEU A 78 16.56 -1.17 -6.51
CA LEU A 78 17.08 -0.02 -7.27
C LEU A 78 18.42 0.45 -6.73
N THR A 79 18.46 0.64 -5.42
CA THR A 79 19.57 1.31 -4.75
C THR A 79 20.83 0.42 -4.86
N LYS A 80 20.66 -0.90 -4.78
CA LYS A 80 21.73 -1.88 -5.08
C LYS A 80 22.23 -1.79 -6.53
N VAL A 81 21.33 -1.66 -7.50
CA VAL A 81 21.68 -1.51 -8.92
C VAL A 81 22.40 -0.18 -9.21
N LEU A 82 22.04 0.90 -8.50
CA LEU A 82 22.75 2.18 -8.61
C LEU A 82 24.12 2.12 -7.96
N LEU A 83 24.24 1.52 -6.77
CA LEU A 83 25.51 1.30 -6.10
C LEU A 83 26.47 0.53 -7.00
N ASN A 84 26.04 -0.61 -7.55
CA ASN A 84 26.89 -1.42 -8.43
C ASN A 84 27.39 -0.63 -9.64
N ARG A 85 26.59 0.29 -10.20
CA ARG A 85 27.02 1.10 -11.35
C ARG A 85 27.92 2.26 -10.99
N VAL A 86 27.81 2.77 -9.77
CA VAL A 86 28.79 3.70 -9.20
C VAL A 86 30.12 2.99 -8.96
N LEU A 87 30.10 1.77 -8.41
CA LEU A 87 31.30 0.96 -8.17
C LEU A 87 32.01 0.55 -9.47
N MET A 88 31.27 0.39 -10.57
CA MET A 88 31.83 0.08 -11.89
C MET A 88 32.29 1.32 -12.67
N ALA A 89 31.93 2.54 -12.22
CA ALA A 89 32.33 3.77 -12.89
C ALA A 89 33.76 4.18 -12.50
N LYS A 90 34.51 4.72 -13.46
CA LYS A 90 35.88 5.23 -13.23
C LYS A 90 35.86 6.77 -13.19
N GLY A 91 36.47 7.37 -12.17
CA GLY A 91 36.61 8.83 -12.01
C GLY A 91 36.50 9.29 -10.56
N ASP A 92 36.70 10.58 -10.31
CA ASP A 92 36.65 11.16 -8.97
C ASP A 92 35.20 11.45 -8.53
N GLY A 93 34.89 11.20 -7.24
CA GLY A 93 33.60 11.51 -6.63
C GLY A 93 32.58 10.37 -6.59
N TYR A 94 32.92 9.18 -7.11
CA TYR A 94 32.07 7.99 -6.99
C TYR A 94 32.05 7.40 -5.58
N ASP A 95 33.12 7.55 -4.79
CA ASP A 95 33.18 7.05 -3.41
C ASP A 95 32.08 7.66 -2.52
N LEU A 96 31.91 8.99 -2.57
CA LEU A 96 30.86 9.69 -1.82
C LEU A 96 29.45 9.29 -2.25
N LEU A 97 29.28 8.91 -3.51
CA LEU A 97 28.01 8.46 -4.05
C LEU A 97 27.74 6.99 -3.68
N ALA A 98 28.78 6.15 -3.62
CA ALA A 98 28.72 4.79 -3.13
C ALA A 98 28.34 4.75 -1.65
N ASP A 99 28.99 5.57 -0.82
CA ASP A 99 28.67 5.70 0.60
C ASP A 99 27.21 6.12 0.84
N ARG A 100 26.70 7.05 0.02
CA ARG A 100 25.31 7.48 0.09
C ARG A 100 24.34 6.35 -0.26
N TYR A 101 24.64 5.55 -1.28
CA TYR A 101 23.79 4.42 -1.66
C TYR A 101 23.86 3.28 -0.64
N LEU A 102 25.04 3.01 -0.07
CA LEU A 102 25.21 2.07 1.05
C LEU A 102 24.36 2.48 2.25
N ALA A 103 24.44 3.73 2.69
CA ALA A 103 23.63 4.24 3.80
C ALA A 103 22.12 4.16 3.52
N ARG A 104 21.70 4.39 2.26
CA ARG A 104 20.29 4.24 1.86
C ARG A 104 19.85 2.76 1.88
N ILE A 105 20.70 1.82 1.46
CA ILE A 105 20.42 0.38 1.54
C ILE A 105 20.24 -0.07 2.99
N GLU A 106 21.13 0.38 3.90
CA GLU A 106 21.03 0.08 5.33
C GLU A 106 19.71 0.61 5.92
N SER A 107 19.36 1.86 5.62
CA SER A 107 18.11 2.48 6.08
C SER A 107 16.86 1.77 5.56
N LEU A 108 16.84 1.39 4.29
CA LEU A 108 15.71 0.67 3.68
C LEU A 108 15.58 -0.75 4.25
N THR A 109 16.69 -1.44 4.47
CA THR A 109 16.70 -2.79 5.07
C THR A 109 16.09 -2.76 6.47
N LYS A 110 16.51 -1.80 7.30
CA LYS A 110 15.94 -1.63 8.64
C LYS A 110 14.43 -1.34 8.61
N THR A 111 14.01 -0.47 7.70
CA THR A 111 12.58 -0.12 7.57
C THR A 111 11.75 -1.31 7.12
N ARG A 112 12.29 -2.18 6.25
CA ARG A 112 11.66 -3.44 5.84
C ARG A 112 11.44 -4.37 7.03
N GLU A 113 12.48 -4.63 7.81
CA GLU A 113 12.44 -5.50 9.00
C GLU A 113 11.39 -4.99 10.01
N ASP A 114 11.35 -3.68 10.24
CA ASP A 114 10.36 -3.06 11.13
C ASP A 114 8.92 -3.25 10.64
N LEU A 115 8.66 -3.11 9.33
CA LEU A 115 7.33 -3.31 8.77
C LEU A 115 6.92 -4.79 8.80
N GLU A 116 7.84 -5.71 8.55
CA GLU A 116 7.59 -7.14 8.64
C GLU A 116 7.23 -7.55 10.09
N GLY A 117 7.97 -7.04 11.07
CA GLY A 117 7.65 -7.24 12.49
C GLY A 117 6.27 -6.70 12.86
N LYS A 118 5.90 -5.51 12.37
CA LYS A 118 4.55 -4.93 12.55
C LYS A 118 3.48 -5.77 11.87
N ARG A 119 3.75 -6.33 10.69
CA ARG A 119 2.81 -7.21 9.96
C ARG A 119 2.51 -8.47 10.78
N LEU A 120 3.54 -9.14 11.27
CA LEU A 120 3.40 -10.34 12.11
C LEU A 120 2.65 -10.05 13.42
N THR A 121 2.93 -8.90 14.04
CA THR A 121 2.22 -8.45 15.24
C THR A 121 0.74 -8.22 14.96
N ASN A 122 0.39 -7.55 13.86
CA ASN A 122 -0.99 -7.34 13.46
C ASN A 122 -1.70 -8.66 13.15
N GLU A 123 -1.01 -9.61 12.50
CA GLU A 123 -1.57 -10.95 12.23
C GLU A 123 -1.87 -11.70 13.53
N LYS A 124 -0.95 -11.66 14.50
CA LYS A 124 -1.17 -12.25 15.83
C LYS A 124 -2.38 -11.64 16.54
N LEU A 125 -2.45 -10.30 16.60
CA LEU A 125 -3.57 -9.60 17.22
C LEU A 125 -4.91 -9.89 16.54
N ARG A 126 -4.92 -10.04 15.21
CA ARG A 126 -6.12 -10.43 14.47
C ARG A 126 -6.63 -11.81 14.88
N ARG A 127 -5.73 -12.79 15.06
CA ARG A 127 -6.09 -14.13 15.54
C ARG A 127 -6.57 -14.13 16.99
N GLU A 128 -5.97 -13.29 17.85
CA GLU A 128 -6.39 -13.16 19.25
C GLU A 128 -7.77 -12.49 19.40
N LEU A 129 -8.12 -11.59 18.48
CA LEU A 129 -9.42 -10.88 18.47
C LEU A 129 -10.51 -11.63 17.68
N GLU A 130 -10.20 -12.79 17.12
CA GLU A 130 -11.14 -13.58 16.34
C GLU A 130 -12.21 -14.16 17.28
N ASP A 131 -13.48 -13.79 17.07
CA ASP A 131 -14.57 -14.23 17.95
C ASP A 131 -14.79 -15.74 17.77
N PRO A 132 -14.61 -16.57 18.82
CA PRO A 132 -14.77 -18.01 18.71
C PRO A 132 -16.21 -18.43 18.37
N ASN A 133 -17.18 -17.53 18.52
CA ASN A 133 -18.57 -17.76 18.15
C ASN A 133 -18.95 -17.18 16.78
N GLN A 134 -18.00 -16.62 16.05
CA GLN A 134 -18.26 -16.03 14.74
C GLN A 134 -18.76 -17.09 13.76
N GLY A 135 -19.99 -16.93 13.28
CA GLY A 135 -20.63 -17.88 12.36
C GLY A 135 -21.34 -19.05 13.02
N LEU A 136 -21.36 -19.14 14.35
CA LEU A 136 -22.28 -20.04 15.05
C LEU A 136 -23.72 -19.53 14.85
N PRO A 137 -24.69 -20.44 14.68
CA PRO A 137 -26.10 -20.05 14.63
C PRO A 137 -26.50 -19.36 15.93
N GLU A 138 -27.39 -18.37 15.84
CA GLU A 138 -27.93 -17.71 17.03
C GLU A 138 -28.48 -18.76 18.01
N PRO A 139 -28.17 -18.66 19.31
CA PRO A 139 -28.62 -19.62 20.30
C PRO A 139 -30.15 -19.63 20.32
N LYS A 140 -30.74 -20.78 19.96
CA LYS A 140 -32.19 -20.96 20.03
C LYS A 140 -32.58 -21.29 21.46
N GLN A 141 -33.50 -20.50 22.02
CA GLN A 141 -34.08 -20.79 23.32
C GLN A 141 -35.05 -21.97 23.17
N VAL A 142 -34.71 -23.12 23.76
CA VAL A 142 -35.60 -24.28 23.82
C VAL A 142 -36.35 -24.21 25.14
N ILE A 143 -37.66 -23.97 25.07
CA ILE A 143 -38.55 -24.03 26.23
C ILE A 143 -39.04 -25.47 26.31
N ILE A 144 -38.59 -26.20 27.32
CA ILE A 144 -39.07 -27.55 27.61
C ILE A 144 -40.21 -27.40 28.62
N GLY A 145 -41.44 -27.65 28.17
CA GLY A 145 -42.56 -27.85 29.07
C GLY A 145 -42.37 -29.17 29.80
N VAL A 146 -42.41 -29.14 31.13
CA VAL A 146 -42.39 -30.34 31.95
C VAL A 146 -43.77 -30.45 32.57
N GLU A 147 -44.52 -31.46 32.15
CA GLU A 147 -45.83 -31.78 32.73
C GLU A 147 -45.66 -32.92 33.73
N ASP A 148 -46.41 -32.88 34.84
CA ASP A 148 -46.39 -33.93 35.85
C ASP A 148 -47.15 -35.13 35.30
N ALA A 149 -46.47 -36.26 35.11
CA ALA A 149 -47.06 -37.50 34.62
C ALA A 149 -48.14 -38.09 35.56
N SER A 150 -48.27 -37.55 36.78
CA SER A 150 -49.29 -37.90 37.76
C SER A 150 -50.60 -37.13 37.55
N ASP A 151 -50.61 -36.09 36.72
CA ASP A 151 -51.80 -35.31 36.40
C ASP A 151 -52.69 -36.10 35.42
N PRO A 152 -53.94 -36.45 35.79
CA PRO A 152 -54.84 -37.21 34.93
C PRO A 152 -55.30 -36.46 33.67
N GLU A 153 -55.08 -35.14 33.58
CA GLU A 153 -55.39 -34.34 32.39
C GLU A 153 -54.18 -34.09 31.47
N ALA A 154 -52.98 -34.56 31.82
CA ALA A 154 -51.79 -34.48 30.96
C ALA A 154 -51.95 -35.39 29.71
N GLN A 155 -51.57 -34.90 28.52
CA GLN A 155 -51.71 -35.60 27.23
C GLN A 155 -50.44 -36.30 26.77
#